data_AF-A0A843CKK2-F1
#
_entry.id   AF-A0A843CKK2-F1
#
_cell.length_a   1.000
_cell.length_b   1.000
_cell.length_c   1.000
_cell.angle_alpha   90.00
_cell.angle_beta   90.00
_cell.angle_gamma   90.00
#
_symmetry.space_group_name_H-M   'P 1'
#
loop_
_entity.id
_entity.type
_entity.pdbx_description
1 polymer ?
#
loop_
_entity_poly.entity_id
_entity_poly.type
_entity_poly.pdbx_seq_one_letter_code
_entity_poly.pdbx_strand_id
1 'polypeptide(L)'
;MNLGSGRIRHLTDLKIPITILSAALLLVSLGGDLGSFSTLASNGIAAASSLGSWNPNVNCTPTIVSIEQILGNQPNSMGGATQSGSIFNPGITSPVGSAKRWLTPGTTPQGWVSPGPPCTITNANGQVVSSFVEVHRVQRSYLLNEDYAVIYDPVNGGSSYPSGMNLSDTTTNIFTPGYTTCSSTNTTGCMHTIHMEFDHDWKAAGYCGPNTSCDPYAMAQATPSAYASNCQKTPVPSACFIDIQGFVYWDQDSSSDAIHSFSGWEIHPLTAWRISTASPSFSLAANPSSLSLLPGQSG
;
A
#
# COMPACT_ATOMS: atom_id res chain seq x y z
N MET A 1 27.40 -42.28 -66.56
CA MET A 1 28.09 -41.05 -67.01
C MET A 1 28.16 -40.13 -65.79
N ASN A 2 29.24 -40.21 -65.01
CA ASN A 2 30.43 -39.32 -65.03
C ASN A 2 30.07 -37.84 -64.84
N LEU A 3 30.70 -37.04 -63.97
CA LEU A 3 31.76 -37.23 -62.95
C LEU A 3 31.96 -35.85 -62.27
N GLY A 4 32.50 -35.82 -61.04
CA GLY A 4 33.07 -34.62 -60.40
C GLY A 4 32.89 -34.66 -58.88
N SER A 5 33.65 -35.45 -58.10
CA SER A 5 35.02 -35.21 -57.60
C SER A 5 35.10 -33.99 -56.66
N GLY A 6 35.54 -34.05 -55.39
CA GLY A 6 36.39 -35.05 -54.77
C GLY A 6 36.41 -35.01 -53.22
N ARG A 7 37.19 -35.97 -52.71
CA ARG A 7 37.51 -36.31 -51.31
C ARG A 7 38.91 -35.72 -51.02
N ILE A 8 39.30 -35.37 -49.78
CA ILE A 8 40.31 -36.11 -48.97
C ILE A 8 40.89 -35.25 -47.80
N ARG A 9 40.94 -35.87 -46.60
CA ARG A 9 41.91 -35.87 -45.45
C ARG A 9 42.32 -34.60 -44.66
N HIS A 10 42.02 -34.69 -43.36
CA HIS A 10 42.88 -34.63 -42.15
C HIS A 10 44.43 -34.46 -42.25
N LEU A 11 44.93 -33.64 -41.30
CA LEU A 11 46.14 -33.74 -40.42
C LEU A 11 47.17 -32.58 -40.48
N THR A 12 47.33 -31.97 -39.30
CA THR A 12 48.57 -31.53 -38.58
C THR A 12 49.53 -30.53 -39.21
N ASP A 13 49.75 -29.42 -38.48
CA ASP A 13 51.05 -28.94 -37.92
C ASP A 13 50.82 -27.48 -37.41
N LEU A 14 51.35 -26.96 -36.29
CA LEU A 14 52.78 -26.85 -35.96
C LEU A 14 52.99 -26.25 -34.53
N LYS A 15 53.69 -27.01 -33.67
CA LYS A 15 54.80 -26.67 -32.72
C LYS A 15 54.72 -25.54 -31.64
N ILE A 16 55.01 -25.96 -30.39
CA ILE A 16 55.46 -25.22 -29.19
C ILE A 16 57.01 -25.09 -29.23
N PRO A 17 57.67 -24.09 -28.57
CA PRO A 17 58.30 -24.36 -27.26
C PRO A 17 58.29 -23.18 -26.24
N ILE A 18 58.54 -23.55 -24.98
CA ILE A 18 58.59 -22.81 -23.70
C ILE A 18 60.03 -22.36 -23.37
N THR A 19 60.24 -21.23 -22.68
CA THR A 19 61.33 -21.07 -21.68
C THR A 19 61.11 -19.93 -20.66
N ILE A 20 61.63 -20.13 -19.45
CA ILE A 20 61.41 -19.43 -18.16
C ILE A 20 62.68 -18.63 -17.75
N LEU A 21 62.56 -17.57 -16.94
CA LEU A 21 63.63 -17.20 -15.98
C LEU A 21 63.07 -16.52 -14.71
N SER A 22 63.63 -16.90 -13.56
CA SER A 22 63.22 -16.57 -12.17
C SER A 22 64.28 -15.73 -11.45
N ALA A 23 63.92 -14.93 -10.43
CA ALA A 23 64.73 -14.69 -9.22
C ALA A 23 63.95 -13.94 -8.12
N ALA A 24 64.18 -14.36 -6.87
CA ALA A 24 63.46 -14.02 -5.64
C ALA A 24 64.08 -12.86 -4.85
N LEU A 25 63.30 -12.23 -3.96
CA LEU A 25 63.83 -11.77 -2.67
C LEU A 25 62.74 -11.87 -1.57
N LEU A 26 63.08 -12.58 -0.50
CA LEU A 26 62.30 -12.82 0.71
C LEU A 26 62.91 -11.95 1.83
N LEU A 27 62.10 -11.22 2.60
CA LEU A 27 62.49 -10.63 3.87
C LEU A 27 61.44 -10.97 4.93
N VAL A 28 61.92 -11.53 6.05
CA VAL A 28 61.15 -12.08 7.18
C VAL A 28 61.30 -11.18 8.40
N SER A 29 60.20 -10.91 9.13
CA SER A 29 60.08 -10.88 10.61
C SER A 29 58.65 -10.41 10.97
N LEU A 30 57.77 -11.25 11.52
CA LEU A 30 57.59 -11.64 12.94
C LEU A 30 57.31 -10.49 13.91
N GLY A 31 56.06 -10.42 14.40
CA GLY A 31 55.72 -9.89 15.73
C GLY A 31 54.59 -8.86 15.75
N GLY A 32 53.41 -9.24 16.23
CA GLY A 32 52.39 -8.30 16.72
C GLY A 32 50.94 -8.73 16.56
N ASP A 33 50.51 -9.76 17.30
CA ASP A 33 49.10 -9.96 17.65
C ASP A 33 48.71 -8.87 18.67
N LEU A 34 47.95 -7.85 18.29
CA LEU A 34 47.13 -7.03 19.20
C LEU A 34 46.02 -6.31 18.41
N GLY A 35 44.77 -6.71 18.64
CA GLY A 35 43.60 -5.83 18.48
C GLY A 35 42.79 -5.99 17.20
N SER A 36 41.92 -7.00 17.16
CA SER A 36 40.67 -6.92 16.41
C SER A 36 39.85 -5.74 16.95
N PHE A 37 40.03 -4.55 16.38
CA PHE A 37 39.03 -3.51 16.50
C PHE A 37 37.94 -3.84 15.49
N SER A 38 36.92 -4.52 15.97
CA SER A 38 35.60 -4.49 15.36
C SER A 38 35.25 -3.02 15.16
N THR A 39 35.33 -2.52 13.93
CA THR A 39 34.59 -1.32 13.57
C THR A 39 33.13 -1.69 13.75
N LEU A 40 32.58 -1.30 14.90
CA LEU A 40 31.16 -1.10 15.09
C LEU A 40 30.73 -0.20 13.93
N ALA A 41 30.28 -0.82 12.84
CA ALA A 41 29.45 -0.15 11.87
C ALA A 41 28.26 0.32 12.69
N SER A 42 28.26 1.61 13.01
CA SER A 42 27.14 2.30 13.61
C SER A 42 25.90 1.81 12.89
N ASN A 43 24.97 1.24 13.65
CA ASN A 43 23.61 1.00 13.20
C ASN A 43 23.20 2.23 12.40
N GLY A 44 23.18 2.08 11.08
CA GLY A 44 22.46 3.00 10.24
C GLY A 44 21.03 2.86 10.71
N ILE A 45 20.62 3.76 11.60
CA ILE A 45 19.22 4.10 11.76
C ILE A 45 18.77 4.33 10.32
N ALA A 46 18.01 3.37 9.79
CA ALA A 46 17.40 3.52 8.48
C ALA A 46 16.72 4.88 8.54
N ALA A 47 17.24 5.83 7.77
CA ALA A 47 16.65 7.14 7.65
C ALA A 47 15.17 6.91 7.36
N ALA A 48 14.30 7.48 8.20
CA ALA A 48 12.86 7.43 7.99
C ALA A 48 12.59 7.75 6.52
N SER A 49 12.20 6.71 5.77
CA SER A 49 11.91 6.84 4.36
C SER A 49 10.78 7.85 4.23
N SER A 50 10.96 8.79 3.29
CA SER A 50 10.16 10.01 3.09
C SER A 50 8.73 9.93 3.64
N LEU A 51 8.41 10.75 4.65
CA LEU A 51 7.06 10.95 5.23
C LEU A 51 6.04 11.55 4.24
N GLY A 52 6.23 11.40 2.93
CA GLY A 52 5.34 11.92 1.90
C GLY A 52 4.55 10.79 1.26
N SER A 53 3.51 11.19 0.52
CA SER A 53 2.80 10.29 -0.37
C SER A 53 3.74 9.60 -1.38
N TRP A 54 3.51 8.32 -1.65
CA TRP A 54 4.13 7.59 -2.75
C TRP A 54 3.47 7.88 -4.10
N ASN A 55 2.27 8.46 -4.09
CA ASN A 55 1.61 8.95 -5.30
C ASN A 55 1.96 10.44 -5.51
N PRO A 56 2.61 10.82 -6.62
CA PRO A 56 3.00 12.20 -6.88
C PRO A 56 1.80 13.16 -7.05
N ASN A 57 0.60 12.64 -7.29
CA ASN A 57 -0.62 13.44 -7.38
C ASN A 57 -1.19 13.77 -5.99
N VAL A 58 -0.66 13.22 -4.90
CA VAL A 58 -1.13 13.51 -3.53
C VAL A 58 -0.06 14.29 -2.78
N ASN A 59 -0.40 15.53 -2.39
CA ASN A 59 0.49 16.39 -1.62
C ASN A 59 0.19 16.35 -0.11
N CYS A 60 -0.16 15.16 0.40
CA CYS A 60 -0.42 14.92 1.81
C CYS A 60 0.73 14.12 2.43
N THR A 61 0.98 14.36 3.72
CA THR A 61 1.84 13.53 4.56
C THR A 61 0.95 12.48 5.23
N PRO A 62 1.17 11.18 5.00
CA PRO A 62 0.34 10.15 5.62
C PRO A 62 0.64 10.06 7.12
N THR A 63 -0.40 9.74 7.89
CA THR A 63 -0.24 9.25 9.26
C THR A 63 -0.28 7.73 9.24
N ILE A 64 0.72 7.09 9.84
CA ILE A 64 0.73 5.63 10.00
C ILE A 64 -0.35 5.23 11.00
N VAL A 65 -1.26 4.36 10.58
CA VAL A 65 -2.36 3.84 11.42
C VAL A 65 -2.56 2.34 11.18
N SER A 66 -3.27 1.67 12.09
CA SER A 66 -3.81 0.33 11.86
C SER A 66 -5.25 0.38 11.32
N ILE A 67 -5.74 -0.75 10.81
CA ILE A 67 -7.14 -0.89 10.40
C ILE A 67 -8.07 -0.59 11.58
N GLU A 68 -7.75 -1.12 12.76
CA GLU A 68 -8.53 -0.94 13.99
C GLU A 68 -8.57 0.52 14.44
N GLN A 69 -7.51 1.29 14.21
CA GLN A 69 -7.52 2.73 14.49
C GLN A 69 -8.45 3.50 13.56
N ILE A 70 -8.61 3.06 12.31
CA ILE A 70 -9.58 3.62 11.36
C ILE A 70 -11.00 3.22 11.74
N LEU A 71 -11.23 1.93 12.01
CA LEU A 71 -12.55 1.39 12.36
C LEU A 71 -13.04 1.88 13.73
N GLY A 72 -12.12 2.14 14.66
CA GLY A 72 -12.46 2.55 16.02
C GLY A 72 -12.87 1.38 16.91
N ASN A 73 -13.65 1.67 17.96
CA ASN A 73 -13.94 0.71 19.03
C ASN A 73 -15.43 0.42 19.25
N GLN A 74 -16.31 0.90 18.37
CA GLN A 74 -17.76 0.71 18.49
C GLN A 74 -18.30 -0.15 17.34
N PRO A 75 -18.49 -1.47 17.54
CA PRO A 75 -19.16 -2.32 16.58
C PRO A 75 -20.68 -2.09 16.59
N ASN A 76 -21.32 -2.29 15.45
CA ASN A 76 -22.77 -2.38 15.30
C ASN A 76 -23.28 -3.80 15.59
N SER A 77 -24.58 -4.03 15.46
CA SER A 77 -25.23 -5.32 15.73
C SER A 77 -24.78 -6.47 14.81
N MET A 78 -24.17 -6.16 13.66
CA MET A 78 -23.60 -7.12 12.72
C MET A 78 -22.09 -7.30 12.91
N GLY A 79 -21.50 -6.62 13.90
CA GLY A 79 -20.09 -6.72 14.28
C GLY A 79 -19.15 -5.78 13.52
N GLY A 80 -19.62 -5.10 12.48
CA GLY A 80 -18.82 -4.11 11.74
C GLY A 80 -18.80 -2.75 12.42
N ALA A 81 -17.92 -1.86 11.98
CA ALA A 81 -17.69 -0.59 12.64
C ALA A 81 -18.82 0.43 12.43
N THR A 82 -19.05 1.25 13.45
CA THR A 82 -19.91 2.44 13.35
C THR A 82 -19.10 3.68 13.00
N GLN A 83 -19.75 4.69 12.41
CA GLN A 83 -19.11 5.99 12.16
C GLN A 83 -18.61 6.61 13.47
N SER A 84 -19.47 6.63 14.51
CA SER A 84 -19.18 7.28 15.79
C SER A 84 -18.04 6.66 16.59
N GLY A 85 -17.70 5.41 16.32
CA GLY A 85 -16.60 4.71 16.98
C GLY A 85 -15.21 5.18 16.56
N SER A 86 -15.10 5.85 15.41
CA SER A 86 -13.83 6.21 14.80
C SER A 86 -13.39 7.64 15.12
N ILE A 87 -12.08 7.83 15.27
CA ILE A 87 -11.46 9.16 15.36
C ILE A 87 -11.59 9.96 14.06
N PHE A 88 -11.93 9.30 12.95
CA PHE A 88 -12.12 9.90 11.65
C PHE A 88 -13.56 10.40 11.43
N ASN A 89 -14.51 10.15 12.34
CA ASN A 89 -15.89 10.66 12.24
C ASN A 89 -15.91 12.19 12.06
N PRO A 90 -16.54 12.76 11.01
CA PRO A 90 -17.49 12.14 10.08
C PRO A 90 -16.91 11.56 8.78
N GLY A 91 -15.61 11.65 8.58
CA GLY A 91 -14.92 11.34 7.33
C GLY A 91 -14.73 12.60 6.49
N ILE A 92 -14.20 12.40 5.28
CA ILE A 92 -14.07 13.49 4.30
C ILE A 92 -15.43 13.79 3.69
N THR A 93 -15.74 15.07 3.52
CA THR A 93 -16.91 15.53 2.76
C THR A 93 -16.48 16.41 1.59
N SER A 94 -17.31 16.41 0.53
CA SER A 94 -17.15 17.27 -0.64
C SER A 94 -18.31 18.28 -0.69
N PRO A 95 -18.11 19.44 -1.34
CA PRO A 95 -19.19 20.43 -1.51
C PRO A 95 -20.25 19.99 -2.53
N VAL A 96 -19.93 19.02 -3.38
CA VAL A 96 -20.80 18.43 -4.40
C VAL A 96 -20.32 17.01 -4.68
N GLY A 97 -21.20 16.16 -5.20
CA GLY A 97 -20.85 14.79 -5.57
C GLY A 97 -20.31 13.99 -4.37
N SER A 98 -19.43 13.02 -4.65
CA SER A 98 -18.84 12.15 -3.62
C SER A 98 -17.37 12.46 -3.38
N ALA A 99 -17.00 12.66 -2.12
CA ALA A 99 -15.62 12.98 -1.74
C ALA A 99 -14.65 11.83 -2.00
N LYS A 100 -15.14 10.58 -2.07
CA LYS A 100 -14.32 9.40 -2.36
C LYS A 100 -13.79 9.38 -3.79
N ARG A 101 -14.48 10.07 -4.72
CA ARG A 101 -14.07 10.23 -6.12
C ARG A 101 -13.11 11.40 -6.32
N TRP A 102 -13.01 12.29 -5.34
CA TRP A 102 -12.45 13.63 -5.53
C TRP A 102 -10.98 13.60 -5.93
N LEU A 103 -10.68 14.17 -7.10
CA LEU A 103 -9.31 14.28 -7.60
C LEU A 103 -8.54 15.38 -6.85
N THR A 104 -7.23 15.25 -6.82
CA THR A 104 -6.29 16.27 -6.35
C THR A 104 -5.87 17.23 -7.48
N PRO A 105 -5.26 18.39 -7.16
CA PRO A 105 -4.78 19.33 -8.17
C PRO A 105 -3.78 18.67 -9.13
N GLY A 106 -3.96 18.87 -10.44
CA GLY A 106 -3.14 18.25 -11.47
C GLY A 106 -3.87 18.24 -12.82
N THR A 107 -3.80 17.13 -13.53
CA THR A 107 -4.59 16.90 -14.76
C THR A 107 -6.04 16.61 -14.40
N THR A 108 -6.79 17.65 -14.03
CA THR A 108 -8.20 17.53 -13.65
C THR A 108 -9.15 17.88 -14.80
N PRO A 109 -10.32 17.21 -14.88
CA PRO A 109 -11.35 17.52 -15.88
C PRO A 109 -11.96 18.91 -15.71
N GLN A 110 -12.59 19.42 -16.78
CA GLN A 110 -13.31 20.69 -16.73
C GLN A 110 -14.45 20.61 -15.70
N GLY A 111 -14.55 21.64 -14.84
CA GLY A 111 -15.56 21.69 -13.80
C GLY A 111 -15.16 21.00 -12.49
N TRP A 112 -13.96 20.43 -12.42
CA TRP A 112 -13.39 19.92 -11.17
C TRP A 112 -13.39 20.98 -10.07
N VAL A 113 -13.76 20.56 -8.86
CA VAL A 113 -13.85 21.43 -7.70
C VAL A 113 -12.54 21.42 -6.91
N SER A 114 -11.91 22.58 -6.74
CA SER A 114 -10.74 22.74 -5.86
C SER A 114 -11.14 22.68 -4.38
N PRO A 115 -10.27 22.21 -3.45
CA PRO A 115 -8.86 21.82 -3.64
C PRO A 115 -8.59 20.32 -3.82
N GLY A 116 -9.63 19.49 -3.92
CA GLY A 116 -9.48 18.04 -3.78
C GLY A 116 -9.73 17.58 -2.34
N PRO A 117 -9.58 16.27 -2.07
CA PRO A 117 -9.74 15.74 -0.73
C PRO A 117 -8.74 16.42 0.22
N PRO A 118 -9.19 16.91 1.39
CA PRO A 118 -8.31 17.55 2.35
C PRO A 118 -7.35 16.53 2.95
N CYS A 119 -6.12 16.97 3.30
CA CYS A 119 -5.16 16.13 4.03
C CYS A 119 -5.54 15.93 5.50
N THR A 120 -6.38 16.80 6.04
CA THR A 120 -6.86 16.73 7.43
C THR A 120 -8.34 17.04 7.52
N ILE A 121 -9.03 16.42 8.46
CA ILE A 121 -10.42 16.74 8.82
C ILE A 121 -10.49 17.19 10.28
N THR A 122 -11.54 17.93 10.63
CA THR A 122 -11.92 18.15 12.03
C THR A 122 -12.93 17.08 12.40
N ASN A 123 -12.58 16.23 13.36
CA ASN A 123 -13.47 15.14 13.78
C ASN A 123 -14.62 15.65 14.67
N ALA A 124 -15.56 14.76 15.00
CA ALA A 124 -16.74 15.06 15.82
C ALA A 124 -16.40 15.58 17.24
N ASN A 125 -15.16 15.36 17.71
CA ASN A 125 -14.66 15.86 18.99
C ASN A 125 -13.91 17.20 18.85
N GLY A 126 -13.89 17.81 17.65
CA GLY A 126 -13.18 19.06 17.38
C GLY A 126 -11.67 18.91 17.19
N GLN A 127 -11.15 17.69 17.02
CA GLN A 127 -9.72 17.44 16.84
C GLN A 127 -9.37 17.43 15.35
N VAL A 128 -8.23 18.02 15.00
CA VAL A 128 -7.66 17.92 13.65
C VAL A 128 -6.92 16.60 13.52
N VAL A 129 -7.39 15.73 12.62
CA VAL A 129 -6.77 14.43 12.33
C VAL A 129 -6.41 14.35 10.85
N SER A 130 -5.31 13.66 10.51
CA SER A 130 -4.98 13.40 9.10
C SER A 130 -6.04 12.48 8.51
N SER A 131 -6.59 12.83 7.36
CA SER A 131 -7.49 11.97 6.58
C SER A 131 -6.74 11.13 5.56
N PHE A 132 -5.44 11.42 5.33
CA PHE A 132 -4.54 10.61 4.51
C PHE A 132 -3.70 9.70 5.41
N VAL A 133 -3.77 8.40 5.16
CA VAL A 133 -3.21 7.38 6.06
C VAL A 133 -2.26 6.44 5.33
N GLU A 134 -1.35 5.85 6.09
CA GLU A 134 -0.52 4.73 5.67
C GLU A 134 -0.83 3.53 6.59
N VAL A 135 -1.12 2.37 6.01
CA VAL A 135 -1.38 1.14 6.78
C VAL A 135 -0.34 0.10 6.37
N HIS A 136 0.39 -0.42 7.36
CA HIS A 136 1.44 -1.39 7.11
C HIS A 136 0.95 -2.82 7.24
N ARG A 137 1.58 -3.67 6.43
CA ARG A 137 1.61 -5.12 6.63
C ARG A 137 0.22 -5.74 6.74
N VAL A 138 -0.70 -5.36 5.86
CA VAL A 138 -2.04 -5.95 5.77
C VAL A 138 -2.05 -7.08 4.75
N GLN A 139 -2.99 -8.01 4.91
CA GLN A 139 -3.32 -9.00 3.86
C GLN A 139 -4.53 -8.52 3.08
N ARG A 140 -4.68 -8.99 1.83
CA ARG A 140 -5.83 -8.64 0.98
C ARG A 140 -6.63 -9.85 0.55
N SER A 141 -7.92 -9.63 0.29
CA SER A 141 -8.82 -10.56 -0.39
C SER A 141 -8.56 -10.56 -1.90
N TYR A 142 -9.45 -11.17 -2.69
CA TYR A 142 -9.46 -11.06 -4.14
C TYR A 142 -9.73 -9.62 -4.59
N LEU A 143 -9.19 -9.25 -5.74
CA LEU A 143 -9.50 -8.00 -6.42
C LEU A 143 -10.71 -8.23 -7.33
N LEU A 144 -11.70 -7.36 -7.24
CA LEU A 144 -12.93 -7.39 -8.04
C LEU A 144 -13.06 -6.07 -8.80
N ASN A 145 -13.83 -6.04 -9.88
CA ASN A 145 -14.13 -4.81 -10.61
C ASN A 145 -15.62 -4.52 -10.52
N GLU A 146 -15.94 -3.35 -9.99
CA GLU A 146 -17.30 -2.94 -9.60
C GLU A 146 -17.49 -1.45 -9.94
N ASP A 147 -18.71 -0.93 -9.80
CA ASP A 147 -19.07 0.47 -10.09
C ASP A 147 -18.47 1.04 -11.39
N TYR A 148 -18.97 0.56 -12.53
CA TYR A 148 -18.50 1.01 -13.85
C TYR A 148 -19.10 2.37 -14.22
N ALA A 149 -18.24 3.30 -14.65
CA ALA A 149 -18.60 4.63 -15.08
C ALA A 149 -17.96 5.02 -16.43
N VAL A 150 -18.58 5.98 -17.10
CA VAL A 150 -18.10 6.62 -18.34
C VAL A 150 -18.04 8.15 -18.22
N ILE A 151 -18.40 8.68 -17.05
CA ILE A 151 -18.40 10.10 -16.71
C ILE A 151 -17.76 10.28 -15.33
N TYR A 152 -17.11 11.41 -15.12
CA TYR A 152 -16.61 11.81 -13.82
C TYR A 152 -17.76 12.06 -12.84
N ASP A 153 -17.50 11.88 -11.55
CA ASP A 153 -18.38 12.32 -10.47
C ASP A 153 -18.61 13.85 -10.54
N PRO A 154 -19.75 14.38 -10.08
CA PRO A 154 -19.99 15.82 -10.04
C PRO A 154 -18.90 16.63 -9.34
N VAL A 155 -18.20 16.08 -8.34
CA VAL A 155 -17.05 16.76 -7.68
C VAL A 155 -15.89 16.99 -8.64
N ASN A 156 -15.79 16.15 -9.65
CA ASN A 156 -14.83 16.21 -10.74
C ASN A 156 -15.47 16.79 -12.02
N GLY A 157 -16.54 17.57 -11.90
CA GLY A 157 -17.12 18.33 -13.00
C GLY A 157 -18.10 17.58 -13.90
N GLY A 158 -18.31 16.27 -13.71
CA GLY A 158 -19.36 15.52 -14.40
C GLY A 158 -19.14 15.27 -15.90
N SER A 159 -17.97 15.61 -16.45
CA SER A 159 -17.70 15.43 -17.89
C SER A 159 -17.49 13.96 -18.26
N SER A 160 -17.64 13.61 -19.53
CA SER A 160 -17.28 12.27 -20.02
C SER A 160 -15.81 11.96 -19.81
N TYR A 161 -15.49 10.69 -19.59
CA TYR A 161 -14.11 10.23 -19.57
C TYR A 161 -13.41 10.44 -20.90
N PRO A 162 -12.08 10.67 -20.87
CA PRO A 162 -11.30 10.78 -22.09
C PRO A 162 -11.55 9.59 -23.01
N SER A 163 -11.71 9.85 -24.31
CA SER A 163 -11.88 8.81 -25.33
C SER A 163 -13.04 7.81 -25.10
N GLY A 164 -14.05 8.17 -24.31
CA GLY A 164 -15.21 7.31 -24.04
C GLY A 164 -14.86 6.03 -23.28
N MET A 165 -13.80 6.06 -22.46
CA MET A 165 -13.44 4.93 -21.60
C MET A 165 -14.60 4.51 -20.70
N ASN A 166 -14.71 3.21 -20.44
CA ASN A 166 -15.59 2.64 -19.42
C ASN A 166 -14.70 2.00 -18.35
N LEU A 167 -14.63 2.62 -17.18
CA LEU A 167 -13.72 2.26 -16.10
C LEU A 167 -14.54 1.88 -14.87
N SER A 168 -14.06 0.88 -14.15
CA SER A 168 -14.62 0.42 -12.87
C SER A 168 -13.70 0.81 -11.73
N ASP A 169 -14.25 0.81 -10.52
CA ASP A 169 -13.44 0.61 -9.34
C ASP A 169 -12.82 -0.77 -9.36
N THR A 170 -11.62 -0.87 -8.80
CA THR A 170 -11.06 -2.18 -8.47
C THR A 170 -11.10 -2.27 -6.97
N THR A 171 -11.92 -3.17 -6.44
CA THR A 171 -12.25 -3.24 -5.03
C THR A 171 -11.58 -4.46 -4.40
N THR A 172 -11.25 -4.36 -3.12
CA THR A 172 -10.86 -5.50 -2.29
C THR A 172 -10.99 -5.16 -0.81
N ASN A 173 -11.12 -6.19 0.02
CA ASN A 173 -10.96 -6.03 1.46
C ASN A 173 -9.51 -6.24 1.85
N ILE A 174 -9.01 -5.39 2.74
CA ILE A 174 -7.75 -5.62 3.44
C ILE A 174 -8.02 -5.91 4.92
N PHE A 175 -7.17 -6.72 5.53
CA PHE A 175 -7.35 -7.12 6.92
C PHE A 175 -6.02 -7.32 7.65
N THR A 176 -6.10 -7.16 8.97
CA THR A 176 -4.99 -7.37 9.88
C THR A 176 -4.55 -8.83 9.83
N PRO A 177 -3.25 -9.14 9.67
CA PRO A 177 -2.76 -10.51 9.62
C PRO A 177 -3.22 -11.36 10.81
N GLY A 178 -3.65 -12.59 10.53
CA GLY A 178 -4.17 -13.51 11.54
C GLY A 178 -5.68 -13.42 11.75
N TYR A 179 -6.33 -12.39 11.20
CA TYR A 179 -7.78 -12.34 11.08
C TYR A 179 -8.24 -12.83 9.71
N THR A 180 -9.50 -13.21 9.62
CA THR A 180 -10.18 -13.53 8.36
C THR A 180 -11.16 -12.43 8.03
N THR A 181 -11.54 -12.32 6.76
CA THR A 181 -12.60 -11.41 6.32
C THR A 181 -13.90 -11.67 7.08
N CYS A 182 -14.61 -10.59 7.39
CA CYS A 182 -15.92 -10.60 8.02
C CYS A 182 -16.97 -11.37 7.21
N SER A 183 -17.90 -12.06 7.88
CA SER A 183 -19.10 -12.60 7.27
C SER A 183 -20.28 -12.54 8.23
N SER A 184 -21.51 -12.72 7.70
CA SER A 184 -22.73 -12.77 8.51
C SER A 184 -22.76 -13.93 9.52
N THR A 185 -21.91 -14.95 9.32
CA THR A 185 -21.80 -16.13 10.21
C THR A 185 -20.55 -16.12 11.08
N ASN A 186 -19.59 -15.23 10.81
CA ASN A 186 -18.38 -15.06 11.61
C ASN A 186 -17.98 -13.58 11.65
N THR A 187 -18.35 -12.93 12.74
CA THR A 187 -18.12 -11.49 12.92
C THR A 187 -16.75 -11.15 13.51
N THR A 188 -15.95 -12.15 13.87
CA THR A 188 -14.62 -11.97 14.49
C THR A 188 -13.69 -11.11 13.62
N GLY A 189 -13.88 -11.14 12.30
CA GLY A 189 -13.08 -10.38 11.34
C GLY A 189 -13.53 -8.95 11.06
N CYS A 190 -14.73 -8.56 11.48
CA CYS A 190 -15.36 -7.32 11.01
C CYS A 190 -14.65 -6.06 11.52
N MET A 191 -14.20 -6.06 12.78
CA MET A 191 -13.40 -4.97 13.34
C MET A 191 -11.90 -5.05 12.97
N HIS A 192 -11.54 -5.92 12.03
CA HIS A 192 -10.16 -6.13 11.55
C HIS A 192 -10.06 -6.10 10.03
N THR A 193 -11.13 -5.71 9.35
CA THR A 193 -11.25 -5.69 7.89
C THR A 193 -11.79 -4.33 7.45
N ILE A 194 -11.18 -3.73 6.43
CA ILE A 194 -11.67 -2.48 5.84
C ILE A 194 -11.74 -2.63 4.31
N HIS A 195 -12.77 -2.04 3.71
CA HIS A 195 -12.93 -1.99 2.26
C HIS A 195 -11.93 -1.00 1.64
N MET A 196 -11.46 -1.30 0.44
CA MET A 196 -10.43 -0.51 -0.23
C MET A 196 -10.67 -0.52 -1.74
N GLU A 197 -10.56 0.66 -2.35
CA GLU A 197 -10.90 0.84 -3.76
C GLU A 197 -9.85 1.64 -4.53
N PHE A 198 -9.45 1.09 -5.68
CA PHE A 198 -8.80 1.85 -6.74
C PHE A 198 -9.87 2.56 -7.56
N ASP A 199 -9.99 3.86 -7.35
CA ASP A 199 -11.08 4.69 -7.84
C ASP A 199 -11.11 4.86 -9.37
N HIS A 200 -12.30 4.77 -9.97
CA HIS A 200 -12.51 4.88 -11.41
C HIS A 200 -12.27 6.29 -11.98
N ASP A 201 -12.56 7.37 -11.24
CA ASP A 201 -12.25 8.75 -11.64
C ASP A 201 -10.74 9.01 -11.59
N TRP A 202 -10.05 8.47 -10.58
CA TRP A 202 -8.58 8.51 -10.47
C TRP A 202 -7.91 7.74 -11.61
N LYS A 203 -8.48 6.61 -12.04
CA LYS A 203 -8.04 5.90 -13.24
C LYS A 203 -8.28 6.73 -14.50
N ALA A 204 -9.46 7.35 -14.64
CA ALA A 204 -9.79 8.19 -15.79
C ALA A 204 -8.87 9.39 -15.92
N ALA A 205 -8.49 10.02 -14.80
CA ALA A 205 -7.55 11.13 -14.74
C ALA A 205 -6.07 10.73 -14.91
N GLY A 206 -5.76 9.42 -14.96
CA GLY A 206 -4.40 8.91 -15.04
C GLY A 206 -3.60 9.03 -13.73
N TYR A 207 -4.27 9.30 -12.61
CA TYR A 207 -3.64 9.35 -11.28
C TYR A 207 -3.41 7.94 -10.71
N CYS A 208 -4.14 6.98 -11.27
CA CYS A 208 -4.17 5.58 -10.93
C CYS A 208 -4.23 4.72 -12.20
N GLY A 209 -3.90 3.43 -12.10
CA GLY A 209 -3.85 2.53 -13.26
C GLY A 209 -2.43 2.22 -13.74
N PRO A 210 -2.26 1.77 -15.01
CA PRO A 210 -1.01 1.20 -15.49
C PRO A 210 0.22 2.09 -15.25
N ASN A 211 1.26 1.52 -14.64
CA ASN A 211 2.54 2.19 -14.34
C ASN A 211 2.45 3.37 -13.35
N THR A 212 1.43 3.37 -12.48
CA THR A 212 1.30 4.35 -11.39
C THR A 212 1.53 3.70 -10.02
N SER A 213 1.65 4.51 -8.98
CA SER A 213 1.78 4.03 -7.60
C SER A 213 0.55 3.24 -7.10
N CYS A 214 -0.61 3.42 -7.74
CA CYS A 214 -1.82 2.62 -7.50
C CYS A 214 -2.25 1.84 -8.76
N ASP A 215 -1.33 1.06 -9.32
CA ASP A 215 -1.67 0.14 -10.40
C ASP A 215 -2.35 -1.15 -9.86
N PRO A 216 -3.65 -1.39 -10.11
CA PRO A 216 -4.33 -2.60 -9.64
C PRO A 216 -3.87 -3.86 -10.38
N TYR A 217 -3.43 -3.75 -11.64
CA TYR A 217 -2.92 -4.88 -12.41
C TYR A 217 -1.55 -5.31 -11.88
N ALA A 218 -0.66 -4.37 -11.60
CA ALA A 218 0.62 -4.68 -10.96
C ALA A 218 0.40 -5.31 -9.57
N MET A 219 -0.60 -4.86 -8.79
CA MET A 219 -0.95 -5.49 -7.50
C MET A 219 -1.37 -6.94 -7.69
N ALA A 220 -2.26 -7.20 -8.65
CA ALA A 220 -2.76 -8.54 -8.93
C ALA A 220 -1.64 -9.52 -9.28
N GLN A 221 -0.61 -9.07 -10.00
CA GLN A 221 0.54 -9.90 -10.38
C GLN A 221 1.55 -10.08 -9.24
N ALA A 222 1.81 -9.04 -8.46
CA ALA A 222 2.87 -9.04 -7.47
C ALA A 222 2.45 -9.63 -6.12
N THR A 223 1.16 -9.51 -5.78
CA THR A 223 0.66 -9.84 -4.43
C THR A 223 -0.43 -10.90 -4.56
N PRO A 224 -0.24 -12.13 -4.05
CA PRO A 224 -1.33 -13.11 -3.94
C PRO A 224 -2.43 -12.65 -2.95
N SER A 225 -3.66 -13.10 -3.18
CA SER A 225 -4.74 -13.05 -2.18
C SER A 225 -4.34 -13.88 -0.95
N ALA A 226 -4.79 -13.49 0.24
CA ALA A 226 -4.55 -14.25 1.46
C ALA A 226 -5.17 -15.66 1.44
N TYR A 227 -6.15 -15.91 0.58
CA TYR A 227 -6.74 -17.23 0.38
C TYR A 227 -5.95 -18.13 -0.56
N ALA A 228 -4.94 -17.60 -1.24
CA ALA A 228 -4.08 -18.39 -2.09
C ALA A 228 -3.24 -19.35 -1.22
N SER A 229 -3.04 -20.57 -1.72
CA SER A 229 -2.37 -21.65 -0.96
C SER A 229 -0.95 -21.30 -0.50
N ASN A 230 -0.28 -20.37 -1.18
CA ASN A 230 1.02 -19.84 -0.75
C ASN A 230 0.92 -18.91 0.47
N CYS A 231 -0.16 -18.15 0.61
CA CYS A 231 -0.40 -17.25 1.75
C CYS A 231 -1.01 -17.93 2.97
N GLN A 232 -1.41 -19.19 2.85
CA GLN A 232 -1.85 -20.03 3.96
C GLN A 232 -0.69 -20.84 4.59
N LYS A 233 0.54 -20.68 4.12
CA LYS A 233 1.73 -21.36 4.65
C LYS A 233 2.25 -20.69 5.92
N THR A 234 2.95 -21.47 6.74
CA THR A 234 3.67 -20.98 7.93
C THR A 234 5.17 -21.22 7.77
N PRO A 235 6.02 -20.16 7.82
CA PRO A 235 5.65 -18.75 7.91
C PRO A 235 4.99 -18.21 6.63
N VAL A 236 4.10 -17.23 6.78
CA VAL A 236 3.43 -16.58 5.64
C VAL A 236 4.48 -15.80 4.82
N PRO A 237 4.59 -16.01 3.50
CA PRO A 237 5.54 -15.31 2.65
C PRO A 237 5.35 -13.78 2.67
N SER A 238 6.44 -13.01 2.56
CA SER A 238 6.39 -11.54 2.56
C SER A 238 5.51 -10.95 1.47
N ALA A 239 5.46 -11.58 0.29
CA ALA A 239 4.62 -11.15 -0.84
C ALA A 239 3.10 -11.14 -0.53
N CYS A 240 2.67 -11.82 0.54
CA CYS A 240 1.28 -11.84 0.99
C CYS A 240 0.90 -10.62 1.85
N PHE A 241 1.87 -9.73 2.14
CA PHE A 241 1.65 -8.51 2.90
C PHE A 241 1.89 -7.29 2.03
N ILE A 242 1.01 -6.30 2.16
CA ILE A 242 1.13 -5.02 1.49
C ILE A 242 1.15 -3.88 2.50
N ASP A 243 1.85 -2.81 2.15
CA ASP A 243 1.63 -1.50 2.75
C ASP A 243 0.82 -0.66 1.76
N ILE A 244 -0.05 0.22 2.26
CA ILE A 244 -0.93 1.06 1.45
C ILE A 244 -0.94 2.50 1.93
N GLN A 245 -1.27 3.42 1.03
CA GLN A 245 -1.60 4.81 1.35
C GLN A 245 -2.90 5.23 0.66
N GLY A 246 -3.78 5.91 1.39
CA GLY A 246 -5.04 6.37 0.83
C GLY A 246 -5.81 7.30 1.77
N PHE A 247 -6.96 7.75 1.30
CA PHE A 247 -7.85 8.60 2.09
C PHE A 247 -8.88 7.77 2.84
N VAL A 248 -9.13 8.11 4.11
CA VAL A 248 -10.19 7.51 4.91
C VAL A 248 -11.52 8.17 4.58
N TYR A 249 -12.50 7.37 4.19
CA TYR A 249 -13.84 7.81 3.82
C TYR A 249 -14.91 7.01 4.57
N TRP A 250 -16.09 7.60 4.75
CA TRP A 250 -17.27 6.95 5.30
C TRP A 250 -18.38 6.87 4.25
N ASP A 251 -18.64 5.67 3.76
CA ASP A 251 -19.79 5.35 2.91
C ASP A 251 -20.97 4.90 3.78
N GLN A 252 -21.93 5.81 3.92
CA GLN A 252 -23.12 5.55 4.73
C GLN A 252 -23.97 4.40 4.19
N ASP A 253 -24.02 4.23 2.86
CA ASP A 253 -24.88 3.26 2.21
C ASP A 253 -24.33 1.83 2.35
N SER A 254 -23.01 1.69 2.55
CA SER A 254 -22.33 0.42 2.77
C SER A 254 -22.26 -0.04 4.23
N SER A 255 -22.79 0.75 5.18
CA SER A 255 -22.69 0.48 6.62
C SER A 255 -23.33 -0.85 7.08
N SER A 256 -24.16 -1.47 6.25
CA SER A 256 -24.76 -2.78 6.49
C SER A 256 -24.39 -3.84 5.45
N ASP A 257 -23.46 -3.55 4.53
CA ASP A 257 -23.07 -4.48 3.48
C ASP A 257 -22.02 -5.48 3.97
N ALA A 258 -22.26 -6.77 3.73
CA ALA A 258 -21.29 -7.83 4.03
C ALA A 258 -19.98 -7.66 3.25
N ILE A 259 -20.02 -7.11 2.03
CA ILE A 259 -18.82 -6.86 1.22
C ILE A 259 -17.93 -5.80 1.88
N HIS A 260 -18.52 -4.81 2.56
CA HIS A 260 -17.81 -3.80 3.35
C HIS A 260 -17.64 -4.20 4.82
N SER A 261 -17.74 -5.50 5.15
CA SER A 261 -17.60 -6.00 6.53
C SER A 261 -18.58 -5.37 7.52
N PHE A 262 -19.77 -5.02 7.05
CA PHE A 262 -20.81 -4.30 7.79
C PHE A 262 -20.31 -2.98 8.38
N SER A 263 -19.44 -2.28 7.65
CA SER A 263 -18.82 -1.01 8.04
C SER A 263 -18.90 -0.04 6.87
N GLY A 264 -19.17 1.24 7.14
CA GLY A 264 -19.07 2.29 6.13
C GLY A 264 -17.64 2.82 5.93
N TRP A 265 -16.71 2.49 6.83
CA TRP A 265 -15.33 2.93 6.69
C TRP A 265 -14.63 2.23 5.53
N GLU A 266 -13.94 3.03 4.71
CA GLU A 266 -13.17 2.55 3.57
C GLU A 266 -11.91 3.39 3.34
N ILE A 267 -10.94 2.79 2.64
CA ILE A 267 -9.83 3.51 2.02
C ILE A 267 -10.21 3.80 0.57
N HIS A 268 -10.69 5.02 0.32
CA HIS A 268 -11.18 5.45 -0.98
C HIS A 268 -10.89 6.94 -1.20
N PRO A 269 -10.04 7.28 -2.19
CA PRO A 269 -9.31 6.37 -3.07
C PRO A 269 -8.10 5.75 -2.37
N LEU A 270 -7.76 4.52 -2.75
CA LEU A 270 -6.42 3.98 -2.59
C LEU A 270 -5.48 4.71 -3.57
N THR A 271 -4.45 5.36 -3.03
CA THR A 271 -3.56 6.21 -3.82
C THR A 271 -2.22 5.57 -4.10
N ALA A 272 -1.77 4.63 -3.25
CA ALA A 272 -0.56 3.87 -3.51
C ALA A 272 -0.50 2.56 -2.72
N TRP A 273 0.31 1.61 -3.20
CA TRP A 273 0.62 0.37 -2.50
C TRP A 273 2.05 -0.10 -2.79
N ARG A 274 2.57 -0.99 -1.94
CA ARG A 274 3.82 -1.74 -2.18
C ARG A 274 3.80 -3.08 -1.44
N ILE A 275 4.66 -4.01 -1.83
CA ILE A 275 4.92 -5.21 -1.01
C ILE A 275 5.51 -4.75 0.32
N SER A 276 4.94 -5.22 1.43
CA SER A 276 5.38 -4.84 2.76
C SER A 276 6.80 -5.36 3.01
N THR A 277 7.69 -4.44 3.38
CA THR A 277 9.04 -4.77 3.86
C THR A 277 9.15 -4.64 5.37
N ALA A 278 8.07 -4.20 6.03
CA ALA A 278 7.99 -4.08 7.46
C ALA A 278 8.06 -5.45 8.13
N SER A 279 9.03 -5.62 9.04
CA SER A 279 8.94 -6.65 10.08
C SER A 279 7.74 -6.34 10.97
N PRO A 280 7.11 -7.31 11.66
CA PRO A 280 6.07 -7.02 12.63
C PRO A 280 6.65 -6.07 13.70
N SER A 281 6.40 -4.77 13.59
CA SER A 281 6.86 -3.78 14.54
C SER A 281 5.69 -3.39 15.42
N PHE A 282 5.79 -3.65 16.72
CA PHE A 282 4.92 -3.00 17.67
C PHE A 282 5.37 -1.53 17.77
N SER A 283 4.55 -0.59 17.32
CA SER A 283 4.73 0.82 17.61
C SER A 283 3.71 1.23 18.65
N LEU A 284 4.17 1.51 19.87
CA LEU A 284 3.36 2.20 20.87
C LEU A 284 3.29 3.68 20.48
N ALA A 285 2.27 4.06 19.71
CA ALA A 285 1.95 5.46 19.50
C ALA A 285 1.19 5.98 20.74
N ALA A 286 1.92 6.29 21.81
CA ALA A 286 1.39 7.09 22.90
C ALA A 286 1.33 8.54 22.42
N ASN A 287 0.14 9.11 22.25
CA ASN A 287 -0.02 10.55 22.04
C ASN A 287 -0.29 11.21 23.40
N PRO A 288 0.70 11.83 24.06
CA PRO A 288 0.53 12.40 25.40
C PRO A 288 -0.41 13.62 25.45
N SER A 289 -0.88 14.13 24.30
CA SER A 289 -1.73 15.32 24.25
C SER A 289 -3.20 15.08 24.64
N SER A 290 -3.63 13.84 24.93
CA SER A 290 -4.99 13.54 25.42
C SER A 290 -5.10 13.34 26.94
N LEU A 291 -3.99 13.37 27.70
CA LEU A 291 -4.02 13.24 29.16
C LEU A 291 -4.11 14.62 29.82
N SER A 292 -5.29 15.24 29.75
CA SER A 292 -5.64 16.32 30.67
C SER A 292 -6.04 15.72 32.02
N LEU A 293 -5.07 15.48 32.91
CA LEU A 293 -5.39 15.22 34.32
C LEU A 293 -5.91 16.52 34.94
N LEU A 294 -7.19 16.54 35.30
CA LEU A 294 -7.74 17.61 36.12
C LEU A 294 -7.10 17.55 37.52
N PRO A 295 -6.81 18.69 38.17
CA PRO A 295 -6.23 18.70 39.51
C PRO A 295 -7.13 17.92 40.49
N GLY A 296 -6.60 16.83 41.07
CA GLY A 296 -7.26 16.06 42.13
C GLY A 296 -7.67 14.63 41.82
N GLN A 297 -7.32 14.05 40.66
CA GLN A 297 -7.49 12.62 40.43
C GLN A 297 -6.15 11.90 40.23
N SER A 298 -5.95 10.82 40.98
CA SER A 298 -4.89 9.83 40.75
C SER A 298 -5.31 8.87 39.64
N GLY A 299 -4.41 8.66 38.67
CA GLY A 299 -4.60 7.71 37.56
C GLY A 299 -4.48 6.25 37.97
#